data_AF-A0A4Z1E949-F1
#
_entry.id   AF-A0A4Z1E949-F1
#
_cell.length_a   1.000
_cell.length_b   1.000
_cell.length_c   1.000
_cell.angle_alpha   90.00
_cell.angle_beta   90.00
_cell.angle_gamma   90.00
#
_symmetry.space_group_name_H-M   'P 1'
#
loop_
_entity.id
_entity.type
_entity.pdbx_description
1 polymer ?
#
loop_
_entity_poly.entity_id
_entity_poly.type
_entity_poly.pdbx_seq_one_letter_code
_entity_poly.pdbx_strand_id
1 'polypeptide(L)'
;MSAVGRGPGSHLGGRTHSKDERATGLVLVSHSALLAGGVVELAAQMAPDVVLRPAGGTDDARLGTSFDVVERAIAAELDAGCSGVVLLADIGSARMTAEAVIEALDDPRVVLAGGAFVEGAVAAAVTAQTGGDVAQVVASVAAASRQVALELPSEPASPSADASDAAAAAAPSRSSDGPRTTPRIRLDIPAATTRHSVVVRNPQGLHARPAATLVRLAGSFDAAVLLDGANAASLLAVMGLGLKQGDEVVVQASGPDRAAAVTAVVEAFEGGFGEL
;
A
#
# COMPACT_ATOMS: atom_id res chain seq x y z
N MET A 1 14.14 -3.54 -59.97
CA MET A 1 14.56 -4.73 -59.20
C MET A 1 15.68 -4.24 -58.29
N SER A 2 15.54 -4.12 -56.98
CA SER A 2 15.08 -5.13 -56.04
C SER A 2 14.47 -4.47 -54.80
N ALA A 3 13.43 -5.11 -54.28
CA ALA A 3 12.72 -4.75 -53.05
C ALA A 3 13.34 -5.48 -51.86
N VAL A 4 13.52 -4.77 -50.74
CA VAL A 4 13.75 -5.31 -49.39
C VAL A 4 12.82 -4.47 -48.51
N GLY A 5 11.69 -4.96 -48.03
CA GLY A 5 11.54 -6.03 -47.04
C GLY A 5 11.11 -5.40 -45.72
N ARG A 6 9.90 -4.84 -45.64
CA ARG A 6 9.29 -4.35 -44.38
C ARG A 6 8.68 -5.52 -43.64
N GLY A 7 9.24 -5.89 -42.48
CA GLY A 7 8.64 -6.82 -41.54
C GLY A 7 7.46 -6.18 -40.78
N PRO A 8 6.44 -6.96 -40.36
CA PRO A 8 5.30 -6.44 -39.63
C PRO A 8 5.56 -6.41 -38.12
N GLY A 9 5.20 -5.27 -37.51
CA GLY A 9 4.57 -5.17 -36.18
C GLY A 9 5.17 -5.91 -34.99
N SER A 10 5.89 -5.17 -34.16
CA SER A 10 5.82 -5.36 -32.70
C SER A 10 5.74 -3.99 -32.03
N HIS A 11 4.61 -3.31 -32.19
CA HIS A 11 4.22 -2.28 -31.25
C HIS A 11 3.94 -2.98 -29.93
N LEU A 12 4.96 -3.01 -29.05
CA LEU A 12 4.73 -3.18 -27.63
C LEU A 12 3.73 -2.10 -27.23
N GLY A 13 2.50 -2.54 -26.92
CA GLY A 13 1.49 -1.71 -26.28
C GLY A 13 1.98 -1.37 -24.88
N GLY A 14 2.90 -0.42 -24.78
CA GLY A 14 3.06 0.35 -23.56
C GLY A 14 1.70 0.96 -23.27
N ARG A 15 1.18 0.75 -22.06
CA ARG A 15 0.01 1.47 -21.57
C ARG A 15 0.30 2.94 -21.75
N THR A 16 -0.25 3.55 -22.78
CA THR A 16 -0.28 5.00 -22.93
C THR A 16 -1.27 5.48 -21.89
N HIS A 17 -0.81 5.67 -20.66
CA HIS A 17 -1.48 6.59 -19.76
C HIS A 17 -1.60 7.89 -20.54
N SER A 18 -2.84 8.29 -20.80
CA SER A 18 -3.11 9.54 -21.49
C SER A 18 -2.39 10.65 -20.69
N LYS A 19 -1.80 11.61 -21.41
CA LYS A 19 -0.98 12.67 -20.81
C LYS A 19 -1.75 13.63 -19.88
N ASP A 20 -3.05 13.40 -19.67
CA ASP A 20 -3.99 14.28 -18.97
C ASP A 20 -4.57 13.71 -17.66
N GLU A 21 -4.33 12.44 -17.31
CA GLU A 21 -4.74 11.90 -15.99
C GLU A 21 -3.52 11.81 -15.08
N ARG A 22 -3.44 12.69 -14.07
CA ARG A 22 -2.43 12.58 -13.01
C ARG A 22 -2.79 11.43 -12.06
N ALA A 23 -1.75 10.87 -11.43
CA ALA A 23 -1.85 9.86 -10.39
C ALA A 23 -2.75 10.30 -9.20
N THR A 24 -3.16 9.33 -8.38
CA THR A 24 -3.96 9.52 -7.16
C THR A 24 -3.34 10.59 -6.25
N GLY A 25 -4.09 11.67 -5.98
CA GLY A 25 -3.70 12.74 -5.06
C GLY A 25 -4.04 12.40 -3.61
N LEU A 26 -3.30 12.96 -2.64
CA LEU A 26 -3.53 12.70 -1.22
C LEU A 26 -3.80 14.00 -0.45
N VAL A 27 -4.81 13.99 0.40
CA VAL A 27 -5.13 15.09 1.32
C VAL A 27 -5.07 14.59 2.76
N LEU A 28 -4.18 15.18 3.56
CA LEU A 28 -3.96 14.81 4.97
C LEU A 28 -4.70 15.78 5.90
N VAL A 29 -5.84 15.32 6.41
CA VAL A 29 -6.74 16.09 7.26
C VAL A 29 -6.37 15.92 8.73
N SER A 30 -6.13 17.03 9.44
CA SER A 30 -5.76 16.98 10.86
C SER A 30 -6.36 18.13 11.65
N HIS A 31 -6.48 17.94 12.97
CA HIS A 31 -6.75 19.05 13.87
C HIS A 31 -5.63 20.10 13.89
N SER A 32 -4.42 19.72 13.50
CA SER A 32 -3.24 20.57 13.57
C SER A 32 -2.66 20.78 12.18
N ALA A 33 -2.55 22.05 11.78
CA ALA A 33 -1.83 22.43 10.57
C ALA A 33 -0.38 21.93 10.58
N LEU A 34 0.27 21.96 11.76
CA LEU A 34 1.64 21.47 11.94
C LEU A 34 1.73 19.95 11.79
N LEU A 35 0.75 19.20 12.29
CA LEU A 35 0.75 17.75 12.15
C LEU A 35 0.49 17.34 10.70
N ALA A 36 -0.54 17.90 10.06
CA ALA A 36 -0.79 17.66 8.62
C ALA A 36 0.45 18.01 7.78
N GLY A 37 1.05 19.18 8.00
CA GLY A 37 2.26 19.62 7.31
C GLY A 37 3.45 18.70 7.55
N GLY A 38 3.69 18.30 8.81
CA GLY A 38 4.79 17.41 9.17
C GLY A 38 4.64 16.00 8.58
N VAL A 39 3.42 15.46 8.51
CA VAL A 39 3.19 14.17 7.85
C VAL A 39 3.35 14.28 6.33
N VAL A 40 2.92 15.39 5.71
CA VAL A 40 3.22 15.67 4.29
C VAL A 40 4.73 15.73 4.06
N GLU A 41 5.47 16.44 4.90
CA GLU A 41 6.93 16.55 4.80
C GLU A 41 7.60 15.18 4.88
N LEU A 42 7.19 14.34 5.85
CA LEU A 42 7.70 12.99 6.01
C LEU A 42 7.38 12.11 4.79
N ALA A 43 6.13 12.10 4.33
CA ALA A 43 5.70 11.28 3.21
C ALA A 43 6.35 11.72 1.88
N ALA A 44 6.57 13.02 1.67
CA ALA A 44 7.22 13.56 0.48
C ALA A 44 8.68 13.10 0.32
N GLN A 45 9.37 12.79 1.42
CA GLN A 45 10.72 12.20 1.34
C GLN A 45 10.72 10.82 0.67
N MET A 46 9.61 10.08 0.80
CA MET A 46 9.47 8.73 0.25
C MET A 46 8.82 8.74 -1.14
N ALA A 47 7.98 9.73 -1.41
CA ALA A 47 7.16 9.89 -2.61
C ALA A 47 7.27 11.32 -3.20
N PRO A 48 8.41 11.68 -3.83
CA PRO A 48 8.66 13.04 -4.31
C PRO A 48 7.79 13.47 -5.50
N ASP A 49 7.21 12.52 -6.25
CA ASP A 49 6.40 12.82 -7.43
C ASP A 49 4.89 12.84 -7.13
N VAL A 50 4.50 12.51 -5.90
CA VAL A 50 3.11 12.48 -5.46
C VAL A 50 2.71 13.84 -4.92
N VAL A 51 1.53 14.33 -5.33
CA VAL A 51 0.96 15.55 -4.75
C VAL A 51 0.34 15.21 -3.40
N LEU A 52 0.92 15.79 -2.35
CA LEU A 52 0.52 15.61 -0.96
C LEU A 52 0.07 16.96 -0.41
N ARG A 53 -1.21 17.08 -0.03
CA ARG A 53 -1.77 18.34 0.46
C ARG A 53 -2.12 18.27 1.94
N PRO A 54 -1.59 19.18 2.78
CA PRO A 54 -2.01 19.27 4.16
C PRO A 54 -3.33 20.06 4.27
N ALA A 55 -4.27 19.55 5.07
CA ALA A 55 -5.53 20.18 5.39
C ALA A 55 -5.75 20.15 6.91
N GLY A 56 -5.00 20.97 7.63
CA GLY A 56 -5.02 20.97 9.09
C GLY A 56 -5.39 22.31 9.72
N GLY A 57 -6.07 22.26 10.85
CA GLY A 57 -6.45 23.45 11.61
C GLY A 57 -7.77 24.09 11.17
N THR A 58 -8.17 25.13 11.89
CA THR A 58 -9.28 26.03 11.51
C THR A 58 -8.81 27.10 10.53
N ASP A 59 -9.71 27.89 9.94
CA ASP A 59 -9.35 29.02 9.07
C ASP A 59 -8.47 30.07 9.77
N ASP A 60 -8.61 30.23 11.10
CA ASP A 60 -7.74 31.08 11.93
C ASP A 60 -6.41 30.39 12.37
N ALA A 61 -6.03 29.28 11.74
CA ALA A 61 -4.82 28.49 12.05
C ALA A 61 -4.71 27.96 13.50
N ARG A 62 -5.84 27.79 14.21
CA ARG A 62 -5.90 27.13 15.53
C ARG A 62 -6.08 25.62 15.39
N LEU A 63 -5.90 24.90 16.50
CA LEU A 63 -6.30 23.50 16.60
C LEU A 63 -7.81 23.35 16.34
N GLY A 64 -8.16 22.43 15.46
CA GLY A 64 -9.53 22.18 15.00
C GLY A 64 -9.52 21.72 13.53
N THR A 65 -10.69 21.43 12.98
CA THR A 65 -10.82 21.11 11.56
C THR A 65 -11.83 22.07 10.94
N SER A 66 -11.53 22.62 9.77
CA SER A 66 -12.44 23.50 9.01
C SER A 66 -12.94 22.79 7.76
N PHE A 67 -14.24 22.91 7.50
CA PHE A 67 -14.86 22.44 6.27
C PHE A 67 -14.19 23.08 5.05
N ASP A 68 -14.06 24.42 5.05
CA ASP A 68 -13.52 25.17 3.91
C ASP A 68 -12.04 24.85 3.66
N VAL A 69 -11.25 24.60 4.71
CA VAL A 69 -9.85 24.17 4.55
C VAL A 69 -9.77 22.83 3.84
N VAL A 70 -10.62 21.88 4.22
CA VAL A 70 -10.65 20.54 3.62
C VAL A 70 -11.21 20.59 2.19
N GLU A 71 -12.31 21.32 1.96
CA GLU A 71 -12.91 21.49 0.64
C GLU A 71 -11.93 22.12 -0.35
N ARG A 72 -11.27 23.23 0.04
CA ARG A 72 -10.25 23.87 -0.81
C ARG A 72 -9.09 22.93 -1.12
N ALA A 73 -8.70 22.08 -0.17
CA ALA A 73 -7.63 21.12 -0.39
C ALA A 73 -8.02 20.05 -1.42
N ILE A 74 -9.23 19.50 -1.34
CA ILE A 74 -9.74 18.52 -2.30
C ILE A 74 -9.90 19.16 -3.69
N ALA A 75 -10.54 20.34 -3.75
CA ALA A 75 -10.77 21.06 -4.99
C ALA A 75 -9.45 21.33 -5.73
N ALA A 76 -8.41 21.75 -5.01
CA ALA A 76 -7.09 21.98 -5.60
C ALA A 76 -6.47 20.73 -6.24
N GLU A 77 -6.72 19.53 -5.69
CA GLU A 77 -6.23 18.27 -6.27
C GLU A 77 -7.05 17.85 -7.50
N LEU A 78 -8.38 18.03 -7.44
CA LEU A 78 -9.25 17.77 -8.59
C LEU A 78 -8.94 18.71 -9.76
N ASP A 79 -8.74 20.00 -9.48
CA ASP A 79 -8.37 21.02 -10.47
C ASP A 79 -6.97 20.79 -11.06
N ALA A 80 -6.07 20.14 -10.31
CA ALA A 80 -4.75 19.73 -10.79
C ALA A 80 -4.79 18.53 -11.76
N GLY A 81 -5.96 17.91 -11.96
CA GLY A 81 -6.18 16.81 -12.91
C GLY A 81 -5.90 15.42 -12.34
N CYS A 82 -5.96 15.24 -11.01
CA CYS A 82 -5.86 13.91 -10.40
C CYS A 82 -7.03 13.02 -10.80
N SER A 83 -6.74 11.75 -11.12
CA SER A 83 -7.75 10.74 -11.44
C SER A 83 -8.64 10.38 -10.23
N GLY A 84 -8.16 10.64 -9.02
CA GLY A 84 -8.90 10.55 -7.77
C GLY A 84 -8.11 11.13 -6.59
N VAL A 85 -8.82 11.36 -5.48
CA VAL A 85 -8.26 11.97 -4.26
C VAL A 85 -8.57 11.07 -3.08
N VAL A 86 -7.52 10.65 -2.36
CA VAL A 86 -7.67 9.87 -1.12
C VAL A 86 -7.37 10.77 0.08
N LEU A 87 -8.34 10.85 0.98
CA LEU A 87 -8.21 11.55 2.24
C LEU A 87 -7.74 10.60 3.33
N LEU A 88 -6.90 11.10 4.23
CA LEU A 88 -6.62 10.47 5.52
C LEU A 88 -6.91 11.49 6.62
N ALA A 89 -7.50 11.06 7.72
CA ALA A 89 -7.84 11.92 8.84
C ALA A 89 -7.24 11.38 10.15
N ASP A 90 -6.85 12.27 11.07
CA ASP A 90 -6.22 11.88 12.33
C ASP A 90 -7.18 11.30 13.36
N ILE A 91 -8.07 12.12 13.92
CA ILE A 91 -8.96 11.82 15.04
C ILE A 91 -10.41 12.05 14.58
N GLY A 92 -11.37 11.45 15.28
CA GLY A 92 -12.79 11.37 14.92
C GLY A 92 -13.42 12.64 14.33
N SER A 93 -13.20 13.83 14.90
CA SER A 93 -13.80 15.07 14.36
C SER A 93 -13.21 15.56 13.03
N ALA A 94 -11.93 15.28 12.77
CA ALA A 94 -11.32 15.55 11.46
C ALA A 94 -11.91 14.62 10.40
N ARG A 95 -12.13 13.35 10.77
CA ARG A 95 -12.83 12.36 9.95
C ARG A 95 -14.26 12.79 9.66
N MET A 96 -15.04 13.18 10.67
CA MET A 96 -16.41 13.65 10.47
C MET A 96 -16.47 14.87 9.54
N THR A 97 -15.52 15.80 9.67
CA THR A 97 -15.43 16.96 8.77
C THR A 97 -15.11 16.54 7.35
N ALA A 98 -14.15 15.61 7.15
CA ALA A 98 -13.84 15.07 5.84
C ALA A 98 -15.03 14.33 5.20
N GLU A 99 -15.78 13.53 5.98
CA GLU A 99 -16.99 12.85 5.52
C GLU A 99 -18.06 13.86 5.09
N ALA A 100 -18.29 14.93 5.87
CA ALA A 100 -19.24 15.99 5.53
C ALA A 100 -18.85 16.73 4.24
N VAL A 101 -17.57 17.00 4.02
CA VAL A 101 -17.09 17.63 2.76
C VAL A 101 -17.26 16.68 1.57
N ILE A 102 -16.93 15.39 1.73
CA ILE A 102 -17.11 14.39 0.67
C ILE A 102 -18.60 14.28 0.30
N GLU A 103 -19.49 14.24 1.29
CA GLU A 103 -20.93 14.22 1.08
C GLU A 103 -21.43 15.48 0.33
N ALA A 104 -20.91 16.65 0.70
CA ALA A 104 -21.28 17.90 0.04
C ALA A 104 -20.76 18.02 -1.41
N LEU A 105 -19.58 17.46 -1.70
CA LEU A 105 -18.99 17.44 -3.04
C LEU A 105 -19.72 16.45 -3.97
N ASP A 106 -20.21 15.33 -3.43
CA ASP A 106 -20.88 14.25 -4.18
C ASP A 106 -20.06 13.76 -5.40
N ASP A 107 -18.72 13.73 -5.26
CA ASP A 107 -17.80 13.27 -6.31
C ASP A 107 -17.25 11.87 -5.98
N PRO A 108 -17.55 10.84 -6.80
CA PRO A 108 -17.13 9.46 -6.54
C PRO A 108 -15.61 9.25 -6.61
N ARG A 109 -14.85 10.23 -7.13
CA ARG A 109 -13.38 10.18 -7.20
C ARG A 109 -12.72 10.52 -5.87
N VAL A 110 -13.47 11.03 -4.90
CA VAL A 110 -12.96 11.47 -3.59
C VAL A 110 -13.34 10.46 -2.53
N VAL A 111 -12.35 9.85 -1.88
CA VAL A 111 -12.56 8.74 -0.93
C VAL A 111 -11.81 8.99 0.38
N LEU A 112 -12.47 8.76 1.51
CA LEU A 112 -11.81 8.74 2.82
C LEU A 112 -11.27 7.34 3.14
N ALA A 113 -9.95 7.22 3.29
CA ALA A 113 -9.32 5.99 3.76
C ALA A 113 -9.37 5.88 5.29
N GLY A 114 -9.72 4.69 5.79
CA GLY A 114 -9.68 4.37 7.21
C GLY A 114 -8.34 3.76 7.62
N GLY A 115 -7.63 4.40 8.55
CA GLY A 115 -6.40 3.86 9.11
C GLY A 115 -5.63 4.81 10.01
N ALA A 116 -4.47 4.36 10.49
CA ALA A 116 -3.52 5.16 11.26
C ALA A 116 -3.01 6.33 10.41
N PHE A 117 -3.01 7.53 10.98
CA PHE A 117 -2.78 8.76 10.22
C PHE A 117 -1.38 8.84 9.60
N VAL A 118 -0.33 8.61 10.41
CA VAL A 118 1.06 8.78 9.96
C VAL A 118 1.49 7.62 9.07
N GLU A 119 1.35 6.39 9.56
CA GLU A 119 1.76 5.18 8.87
C GLU A 119 0.93 4.95 7.61
N GLY A 120 -0.38 5.25 7.68
CA GLY A 120 -1.28 5.21 6.55
C GLY A 120 -0.88 6.23 5.48
N ALA A 121 -0.56 7.47 5.85
CA ALA A 121 -0.16 8.50 4.89
C ALA A 121 1.12 8.13 4.15
N VAL A 122 2.11 7.60 4.87
CA VAL A 122 3.36 7.12 4.27
C VAL A 122 3.09 5.94 3.32
N ALA A 123 2.27 4.96 3.72
CA ALA A 123 1.93 3.82 2.87
C ALA A 123 1.13 4.23 1.61
N ALA A 124 0.19 5.15 1.77
CA ALA A 124 -0.58 5.74 0.67
C ALA A 124 0.33 6.46 -0.33
N ALA A 125 1.23 7.31 0.17
CA ALA A 125 2.14 8.10 -0.65
C ALA A 125 3.07 7.19 -1.48
N VAL A 126 3.63 6.15 -0.84
CA VAL A 126 4.49 5.20 -1.54
C VAL A 126 3.72 4.40 -2.60
N THR A 127 2.48 4.00 -2.30
CA THR A 127 1.63 3.28 -3.26
C THR A 127 1.23 4.16 -4.45
N ALA A 128 0.91 5.44 -4.20
CA ALA A 128 0.62 6.40 -5.26
C ALA A 128 1.86 6.69 -6.13
N GLN A 129 3.05 6.78 -5.52
CA GLN A 129 4.32 6.99 -6.21
C GLN A 129 4.65 5.89 -7.23
N THR A 130 4.23 4.65 -6.97
CA THR A 130 4.40 3.52 -7.90
C THR A 130 3.25 3.40 -8.89
N GLY A 131 2.35 4.39 -8.96
CA GLY A 131 1.23 4.43 -9.91
C GLY A 131 -0.03 3.69 -9.43
N GLY A 132 -0.16 3.45 -8.13
CA GLY A 132 -1.34 2.80 -7.55
C GLY A 132 -2.62 3.63 -7.73
N ASP A 133 -3.71 2.95 -8.08
CA ASP A 133 -5.04 3.57 -8.17
C ASP A 133 -5.64 3.85 -6.77
N VAL A 134 -6.79 4.53 -6.75
CA VAL A 134 -7.51 4.90 -5.51
C VAL A 134 -7.76 3.67 -4.63
N ALA A 135 -8.16 2.53 -5.20
CA ALA A 135 -8.48 1.33 -4.43
C ALA A 135 -7.23 0.71 -3.81
N GLN A 136 -6.13 0.66 -4.55
CA GLN A 136 -4.83 0.18 -4.08
C GLN A 136 -4.28 1.07 -2.97
N VAL A 137 -4.40 2.39 -3.11
CA VAL A 137 -3.99 3.37 -2.09
C VAL A 137 -4.83 3.21 -0.81
N VAL A 138 -6.16 3.09 -0.91
CA VAL A 138 -7.01 2.85 0.27
C VAL A 138 -6.63 1.51 0.95
N ALA A 139 -6.36 0.46 0.17
CA ALA A 139 -5.95 -0.82 0.71
C ALA A 139 -4.59 -0.76 1.43
N SER A 140 -3.65 0.05 0.95
CA SER A 140 -2.35 0.24 1.62
C SER A 140 -2.48 0.92 2.97
N VAL A 141 -3.39 1.90 3.11
CA VAL A 141 -3.70 2.56 4.40
C VAL A 141 -4.25 1.56 5.42
N ALA A 142 -5.18 0.71 5.00
CA ALA A 142 -5.73 -0.33 5.87
C ALA A 142 -4.67 -1.37 6.27
N ALA A 143 -3.77 -1.75 5.34
CA ALA A 143 -2.68 -2.67 5.63
C ALA A 143 -1.67 -2.09 6.63
N ALA A 144 -1.31 -0.81 6.48
CA ALA A 144 -0.46 -0.09 7.40
C ALA A 144 -0.98 -0.14 8.84
N SER A 145 -2.27 0.10 9.00
CA SER A 145 -2.94 0.11 10.30
C SER A 145 -2.93 -1.26 10.98
N ARG A 146 -3.10 -2.33 10.21
CA ARG A 146 -3.01 -3.70 10.73
C ARG A 146 -1.59 -4.04 11.17
N GLN A 147 -0.59 -3.58 10.44
CA GLN A 147 0.81 -3.81 10.81
C GLN A 147 1.13 -3.15 12.16
N VAL A 148 0.74 -1.88 12.33
CA VAL A 148 0.89 -1.17 13.61
C VAL A 148 0.17 -1.93 14.74
N ALA A 149 -1.02 -2.46 14.48
CA ALA A 149 -1.77 -3.23 15.48
C ALA A 149 -1.10 -4.56 15.86
N LEU A 150 -0.37 -5.20 14.94
CA LEU A 150 0.38 -6.44 15.20
C LEU A 150 1.67 -6.21 16.02
N GLU A 151 2.23 -5.00 15.96
CA GLU A 151 3.42 -4.60 16.70
C GLU A 151 3.13 -4.22 18.16
N LEU A 152 1.86 -3.95 18.49
CA LEU A 152 1.42 -3.73 19.86
C LEU A 152 1.33 -5.07 20.63
N PRO A 153 1.80 -5.14 21.88
CA PRO A 153 1.59 -6.31 22.71
C PRO A 153 0.09 -6.60 22.84
N SER A 154 -0.34 -7.81 22.48
CA SER A 154 -1.69 -8.27 22.79
C SER A 154 -1.87 -8.22 24.31
N GLU A 155 -2.78 -7.38 24.82
CA GLU A 155 -3.24 -7.49 26.20
C GLU A 155 -3.64 -8.95 26.44
N PRO A 156 -3.17 -9.62 27.52
CA PRO A 156 -3.65 -10.95 27.84
C PRO A 156 -5.16 -10.85 28.02
N ALA A 157 -5.91 -11.61 27.22
CA ALA A 157 -7.35 -11.71 27.33
C ALA A 157 -7.69 -11.93 28.81
N SER A 158 -8.29 -10.93 29.44
CA SER A 158 -8.78 -11.08 30.80
C SER A 158 -9.82 -12.21 30.78
N PRO A 159 -9.72 -13.22 31.65
CA PRO A 159 -10.72 -14.28 31.69
C PRO A 159 -12.00 -13.67 32.27
N SER A 160 -12.94 -13.30 31.40
CA SER A 160 -14.31 -13.02 31.84
C SER A 160 -14.92 -14.35 32.28
N ALA A 161 -14.95 -14.55 33.60
CA ALA A 161 -15.84 -15.49 34.24
C ALA A 161 -17.27 -15.08 33.91
N ASP A 162 -17.97 -15.93 33.15
CA ASP A 162 -19.37 -16.31 33.42
C ASP A 162 -19.72 -17.48 32.51
N ALA A 163 -19.57 -18.68 33.07
CA ALA A 163 -20.09 -19.91 32.51
C ALA A 163 -21.10 -20.50 33.50
N SER A 164 -22.39 -20.27 33.25
CA SER A 164 -23.48 -21.16 33.63
C SER A 164 -24.66 -20.92 32.70
N ASP A 165 -24.98 -21.85 31.80
CA ASP A 165 -25.95 -22.90 32.11
C ASP A 165 -26.03 -23.98 31.00
N ALA A 166 -26.46 -25.17 31.44
CA ALA A 166 -26.63 -26.49 30.80
C ALA A 166 -27.07 -26.55 29.31
N ALA A 167 -26.51 -27.42 28.45
CA ALA A 167 -26.81 -28.86 28.23
C ALA A 167 -28.31 -29.14 27.91
N ALA A 168 -28.77 -29.96 26.95
CA ALA A 168 -28.23 -31.04 26.13
C ALA A 168 -29.25 -31.41 25.01
N ALA A 169 -28.81 -32.23 24.03
CA ALA A 169 -29.52 -33.34 23.33
C ALA A 169 -29.07 -33.43 21.84
N ALA A 170 -28.13 -34.31 21.50
CA ALA A 170 -28.30 -35.72 21.13
C ALA A 170 -28.75 -35.95 19.66
N ALA A 171 -27.82 -36.49 18.86
CA ALA A 171 -28.03 -37.05 17.51
C ALA A 171 -28.72 -38.45 17.59
N PRO A 172 -29.11 -39.05 16.44
CA PRO A 172 -28.13 -39.91 15.76
C PRO A 172 -28.16 -39.89 14.21
N SER A 173 -27.10 -40.48 13.68
CA SER A 173 -26.63 -40.66 12.31
C SER A 173 -27.57 -41.39 11.34
N ARG A 174 -27.39 -41.12 10.02
CA ARG A 174 -27.43 -42.13 8.95
C ARG A 174 -26.45 -41.79 7.82
N SER A 175 -25.70 -42.80 7.42
CA SER A 175 -24.82 -42.87 6.26
C SER A 175 -25.60 -43.15 4.96
N SER A 176 -25.11 -42.61 3.84
CA SER A 176 -25.25 -43.25 2.53
C SER A 176 -24.11 -42.80 1.62
N ASP A 177 -23.20 -43.73 1.38
CA ASP A 177 -22.13 -43.69 0.39
C ASP A 177 -22.71 -43.99 -1.01
N GLY A 178 -22.16 -43.36 -2.04
CA GLY A 178 -22.56 -43.49 -3.44
C GLY A 178 -21.63 -42.69 -4.36
N PRO A 179 -21.10 -43.30 -5.45
CA PRO A 179 -19.86 -42.88 -6.08
C PRO A 179 -20.06 -41.64 -6.95
N ARG A 180 -19.37 -40.55 -6.62
CA ARG A 180 -19.30 -39.37 -7.48
C ARG A 180 -17.99 -39.37 -8.25
N THR A 181 -18.14 -39.65 -9.54
CA THR A 181 -17.21 -39.38 -10.64
C THR A 181 -16.56 -38.01 -10.45
N THR A 182 -15.26 -37.99 -10.18
CA THR A 182 -14.50 -36.76 -10.01
C THR A 182 -14.32 -36.05 -11.35
N PRO A 183 -14.80 -34.81 -11.52
CA PRO A 183 -14.31 -33.97 -12.61
C PRO A 183 -12.85 -33.63 -12.29
N ARG A 184 -11.94 -33.99 -13.18
CA ARG A 184 -10.55 -33.52 -13.12
C ARG A 184 -10.53 -32.04 -13.49
N ILE A 185 -10.76 -31.18 -12.51
CA ILE A 185 -10.43 -29.76 -12.60
C ILE A 185 -8.91 -29.67 -12.72
N ARG A 186 -8.45 -29.02 -13.78
CA ARG A 186 -7.05 -28.68 -14.01
C ARG A 186 -6.59 -27.88 -12.79
N LEU A 187 -5.67 -28.44 -12.00
CA LEU A 187 -5.13 -27.77 -10.83
C LEU A 187 -4.41 -26.51 -11.29
N ASP A 188 -4.82 -25.34 -10.80
CA ASP A 188 -4.04 -24.11 -10.89
C ASP A 188 -2.70 -24.38 -10.17
N ILE A 189 -1.69 -24.73 -10.95
CA ILE A 189 -0.32 -24.86 -10.46
C ILE A 189 0.09 -23.44 -10.06
N PRO A 190 0.53 -23.20 -8.80
CA PRO A 190 1.06 -21.90 -8.42
C PRO A 190 2.11 -21.46 -9.44
N ALA A 191 1.97 -20.24 -9.95
CA ALA A 191 2.85 -19.65 -10.96
C ALA A 191 4.31 -19.85 -10.54
N ALA A 192 5.16 -20.30 -11.46
CA ALA A 192 6.59 -20.51 -11.20
C ALA A 192 7.18 -19.32 -10.42
N THR A 193 7.90 -19.58 -9.34
CA THR A 193 8.51 -18.57 -8.47
C THR A 193 10.02 -18.56 -8.68
N THR A 194 10.61 -17.37 -8.82
CA THR A 194 12.07 -17.19 -8.81
C THR A 194 12.50 -16.81 -7.39
N ARG A 195 13.59 -17.40 -6.86
CA ARG A 195 14.08 -17.16 -5.50
C ARG A 195 15.58 -16.92 -5.51
N HIS A 196 16.05 -15.96 -4.71
CA HIS A 196 17.47 -15.65 -4.54
C HIS A 196 17.74 -15.16 -3.12
N SER A 197 18.86 -15.58 -2.53
CA SER A 197 19.29 -15.13 -1.19
C SER A 197 20.27 -13.98 -1.29
N VAL A 198 20.14 -12.96 -0.44
CA VAL A 198 21.04 -11.79 -0.41
C VAL A 198 21.35 -11.38 1.02
N VAL A 199 22.48 -10.71 1.21
CA VAL A 199 22.90 -10.20 2.52
C VAL A 199 22.67 -8.70 2.58
N VAL A 200 22.11 -8.21 3.68
CA VAL A 200 21.94 -6.78 3.93
C VAL A 200 23.29 -6.14 4.24
N ARG A 201 23.74 -5.21 3.39
CA ARG A 201 25.07 -4.58 3.50
C ARG A 201 25.04 -3.21 4.17
N ASN A 202 23.92 -2.49 4.12
CA ASN A 202 23.73 -1.15 4.68
C ASN A 202 24.04 -1.14 6.19
N PRO A 203 24.89 -0.22 6.71
CA PRO A 203 25.26 -0.18 8.12
C PRO A 203 24.07 0.01 9.09
N GLN A 204 23.04 0.76 8.66
CA GLN A 204 21.83 0.99 9.44
C GLN A 204 20.72 -0.07 9.17
N GLY A 205 21.03 -1.12 8.40
CA GLY A 205 20.05 -2.08 7.93
C GLY A 205 19.07 -1.48 6.91
N LEU A 206 17.91 -2.13 6.74
CA LEU A 206 16.89 -1.70 5.79
C LEU A 206 15.88 -0.74 6.45
N HIS A 207 16.36 0.46 6.84
CA HIS A 207 15.52 1.52 7.40
C HIS A 207 14.67 2.23 6.33
N ALA A 208 13.90 3.25 6.73
CA ALA A 208 12.89 3.90 5.88
C ALA A 208 13.37 4.30 4.47
N ARG A 209 14.59 4.83 4.32
CA ARG A 209 15.11 5.31 3.03
C ARG A 209 15.45 4.18 2.05
N PRO A 210 16.36 3.23 2.36
CA PRO A 210 16.64 2.10 1.47
C PRO A 210 15.40 1.21 1.29
N ALA A 211 14.54 1.09 2.31
CA ALA A 211 13.26 0.40 2.19
C ALA A 211 12.32 1.08 1.18
N ALA A 212 12.22 2.41 1.16
CA ALA A 212 11.41 3.12 0.17
C ALA A 212 11.96 2.94 -1.26
N THR A 213 13.29 2.93 -1.43
CA THR A 213 13.92 2.61 -2.72
C THR A 213 13.59 1.20 -3.17
N LEU A 214 13.69 0.22 -2.27
CA LEU A 214 13.28 -1.16 -2.55
C LEU A 214 11.81 -1.25 -2.95
N VAL A 215 10.91 -0.58 -2.22
CA VAL A 215 9.47 -0.62 -2.50
C VAL A 215 9.15 -0.04 -3.86
N ARG A 216 9.75 1.10 -4.23
CA ARG A 216 9.60 1.68 -5.57
C ARG A 216 10.07 0.71 -6.65
N LEU A 217 11.22 0.07 -6.43
CA LEU A 217 11.75 -0.91 -7.36
C LEU A 217 10.82 -2.12 -7.49
N ALA A 218 10.41 -2.74 -6.39
CA ALA A 218 9.52 -3.89 -6.37
C ALA A 218 8.15 -3.58 -7.02
N GLY A 219 7.60 -2.39 -6.76
CA GLY A 219 6.32 -1.95 -7.34
C GLY A 219 6.36 -1.60 -8.83
N SER A 220 7.55 -1.53 -9.44
CA SER A 220 7.70 -1.20 -10.87
C SER A 220 7.51 -2.40 -11.82
N PHE A 221 7.36 -3.61 -11.28
CA PHE A 221 7.26 -4.85 -12.05
C PHE A 221 5.84 -5.43 -12.03
N ASP A 222 5.44 -6.11 -13.11
CA ASP A 222 4.26 -6.99 -13.09
C ASP A 222 4.64 -8.33 -12.42
N ALA A 223 4.90 -8.26 -11.11
CA ALA A 223 5.27 -9.39 -10.29
C ALA A 223 4.92 -9.15 -8.81
N ALA A 224 4.48 -10.20 -8.12
CA ALA A 224 4.39 -10.18 -6.66
C ALA A 224 5.77 -10.53 -6.08
N VAL A 225 6.42 -9.54 -5.46
CA VAL A 225 7.76 -9.65 -4.86
C VAL A 225 7.66 -9.74 -3.35
N LEU A 226 8.36 -10.72 -2.76
CA LEU A 226 8.38 -11.00 -1.32
C LEU A 226 9.82 -11.02 -0.79
N LEU A 227 10.01 -10.52 0.42
CA LEU A 227 11.22 -10.68 1.24
C LEU A 227 10.87 -11.52 2.45
N ASP A 228 11.38 -12.75 2.54
CA ASP A 228 11.05 -13.71 3.62
C ASP A 228 9.54 -13.83 3.90
N GLY A 229 8.73 -13.69 2.83
CA GLY A 229 7.27 -13.76 2.88
C GLY A 229 6.56 -12.41 3.08
N ALA A 230 7.27 -11.34 3.44
CA ALA A 230 6.71 -9.99 3.51
C ALA A 230 6.64 -9.33 2.12
N ASN A 231 5.57 -8.58 1.85
CA ASN A 231 5.40 -7.88 0.57
C ASN A 231 6.45 -6.78 0.40
N ALA A 232 7.34 -6.94 -0.59
CA ALA A 232 8.42 -5.99 -0.86
C ALA A 232 7.90 -4.64 -1.40
N ALA A 233 6.67 -4.57 -1.90
CA ALA A 233 6.00 -3.34 -2.30
C ALA A 233 5.29 -2.62 -1.13
N SER A 234 5.40 -3.13 0.11
CA SER A 234 4.86 -2.49 1.31
C SER A 234 5.99 -2.01 2.21
N LEU A 235 6.17 -0.69 2.31
CA LEU A 235 7.22 -0.08 3.13
C LEU A 235 7.16 -0.55 4.59
N LEU A 236 5.96 -0.62 5.16
CA LEU A 236 5.79 -1.05 6.54
C LEU A 236 6.05 -2.54 6.73
N ALA A 237 5.66 -3.39 5.76
CA ALA A 237 5.97 -4.82 5.85
C ALA A 237 7.49 -5.07 5.78
N VAL A 238 8.19 -4.32 4.92
CA VAL A 238 9.65 -4.37 4.81
C VAL A 238 10.32 -3.87 6.09
N MET A 239 9.92 -2.73 6.63
CA MET A 239 10.48 -2.21 7.88
C MET A 239 10.17 -3.10 9.08
N GLY A 240 8.99 -3.72 9.10
CA GLY A 240 8.58 -4.67 10.14
C GLY A 240 9.43 -5.95 10.20
N LEU A 241 10.16 -6.30 9.13
CA LEU A 241 11.15 -7.38 9.17
C LEU A 241 12.34 -7.05 10.06
N GLY A 242 12.63 -5.77 10.30
CA GLY A 242 13.72 -5.32 11.16
C GLY A 242 15.11 -5.76 10.71
N LEU A 243 15.33 -5.89 9.39
CA LEU A 243 16.58 -6.41 8.80
C LEU A 243 17.78 -5.52 9.10
N LYS A 244 18.83 -6.11 9.68
CA LYS A 244 20.08 -5.46 10.09
C LYS A 244 21.23 -5.83 9.17
N GLN A 245 22.32 -5.09 9.26
CA GLN A 245 23.55 -5.41 8.54
C GLN A 245 24.00 -6.84 8.84
N GLY A 246 24.28 -7.61 7.79
CA GLY A 246 24.72 -9.00 7.88
C GLY A 246 23.59 -10.03 7.88
N ASP A 247 22.32 -9.61 8.01
CA ASP A 247 21.18 -10.51 7.90
C ASP A 247 21.07 -11.05 6.46
N GLU A 248 20.77 -12.33 6.34
CA GLU A 248 20.46 -12.98 5.08
C GLU A 248 18.95 -12.97 4.87
N VAL A 249 18.50 -12.44 3.73
CA VAL A 249 17.09 -12.32 3.36
C VAL A 249 16.85 -13.02 2.04
N VAL A 250 15.72 -13.71 1.93
CA VAL A 250 15.36 -14.41 0.70
C VAL A 250 14.32 -13.64 -0.11
N VAL A 251 14.76 -13.17 -1.27
CA VAL A 251 13.94 -12.52 -2.29
C VAL A 251 13.20 -13.59 -3.10
N GLN A 252 11.89 -13.44 -3.22
CA GLN A 252 11.02 -14.32 -3.99
C GLN A 252 10.14 -13.48 -4.90
N ALA A 253 9.95 -13.87 -6.15
CA ALA A 253 8.96 -13.24 -7.01
C ALA A 253 8.16 -14.25 -7.81
N SER A 254 6.89 -13.94 -8.02
CA SER A 254 5.97 -14.69 -8.88
C SER A 254 5.27 -13.73 -9.85
N GLY A 255 4.84 -14.24 -11.01
CA GLY A 255 4.23 -13.44 -12.07
C GLY A 255 5.08 -13.31 -13.35
N PRO A 256 4.61 -12.52 -14.33
CA PRO A 256 5.27 -12.29 -15.61
C PRO A 256 6.72 -11.82 -15.47
N ASP A 257 6.97 -10.81 -14.64
CA ASP A 257 8.27 -10.15 -14.52
C ASP A 257 9.18 -10.75 -13.43
N ARG A 258 8.80 -11.89 -12.84
CA ARG A 258 9.47 -12.46 -11.65
C ARG A 258 11.00 -12.56 -11.73
N ALA A 259 11.54 -12.91 -12.90
CA ALA A 259 12.98 -13.08 -13.06
C ALA A 259 13.70 -11.73 -13.06
N ALA A 260 13.17 -10.76 -13.82
CA ALA A 260 13.68 -9.40 -13.84
C ALA A 260 13.55 -8.72 -12.47
N ALA A 261 12.41 -8.92 -11.79
CA ALA A 261 12.16 -8.38 -10.45
C ALA A 261 13.18 -8.91 -9.42
N VAL A 262 13.43 -10.22 -9.39
CA VAL A 262 14.45 -10.80 -8.47
C VAL A 262 15.83 -10.26 -8.80
N THR A 263 16.24 -10.25 -10.06
CA THR A 263 17.56 -9.73 -10.46
C THR A 263 17.74 -8.28 -10.02
N ALA A 264 16.79 -7.39 -10.32
CA ALA A 264 16.90 -5.98 -9.97
C ALA A 264 16.92 -5.76 -8.45
N VAL A 265 16.09 -6.49 -7.70
CA VAL A 265 16.08 -6.39 -6.23
C VAL A 265 17.40 -6.88 -5.64
N VAL A 266 17.95 -7.99 -6.13
CA VAL A 266 19.26 -8.51 -5.71
C VAL A 266 20.36 -7.47 -5.97
N GLU A 267 20.40 -6.88 -7.17
CA GLU A 267 21.35 -5.81 -7.51
C GLU A 267 21.21 -4.59 -6.58
N ALA A 268 19.98 -4.22 -6.22
CA ALA A 268 19.73 -3.12 -5.29
C ALA A 268 20.27 -3.40 -3.87
N PHE A 269 20.13 -4.64 -3.38
CA PHE A 269 20.75 -5.08 -2.12
C PHE A 269 22.29 -5.07 -2.20
N GLU A 270 22.85 -5.57 -3.29
CA GLU A 270 24.30 -5.60 -3.50
C GLU A 270 24.92 -4.20 -3.58
N GLY A 271 24.21 -3.27 -4.26
CA GLY A 271 24.57 -1.86 -4.40
C GLY A 271 24.18 -0.97 -3.21
N GLY A 272 23.58 -1.53 -2.15
CA GLY A 272 23.27 -0.82 -0.91
C GLY A 272 22.28 0.32 -1.04
N PHE A 273 21.40 0.29 -2.05
CA PHE A 273 20.36 1.30 -2.27
C PHE A 273 20.88 2.76 -2.36
N GLY A 274 22.14 2.96 -2.77
CA GLY A 274 22.78 4.27 -2.89
C GLY A 274 23.40 4.82 -1.59
N GLU A 275 23.54 3.98 -0.56
CA GLU A 275 24.13 4.36 0.73
C GLU A 275 25.49 3.69 1.02
N LEU A 276 26.05 2.94 0.04
CA LEU A 276 27.34 2.25 0.13
C LEU A 276 28.38 2.79 -0.86
#